data_AF-A0A3N0J1K1-F1
#
_entry.id   AF-A0A3N0J1K1-F1
#
_cell.length_a   1.000
_cell.length_b   1.000
_cell.length_c   1.000
_cell.angle_alpha   90.00
_cell.angle_beta   90.00
_cell.angle_gamma   90.00
#
_symmetry.space_group_name_H-M   'P 1'
#
loop_
_entity.id
_entity.type
_entity.pdbx_description
1 polymer ?
#
loop_
_entity_poly.entity_id
_entity_poly.type
_entity_poly.pdbx_seq_one_letter_code
_entity_poly.pdbx_strand_id
1 'polypeptide(L)'
;MANVRGKKALAVVVLGCLCAATIALPAYAQYHVQGEASAASNSKGVIEVTYTVDATAAGEGVRTGLLIVPEGSTAAVCQDETLSGTEWTCTVYHADAQKPGTHTTHDASGTEGADTPLERYDNVVFTVS
;
A
#
# COMPACT_ATOMS: atom_id res chain seq x y z
N MET A 1 5.38 64.73 26.21
CA MET A 1 6.01 63.57 25.52
C MET A 1 5.49 62.29 26.16
N ALA A 2 4.58 61.57 25.49
CA ALA A 2 4.00 60.34 26.01
C ALA A 2 5.04 59.22 26.05
N ASN A 3 4.96 58.34 27.04
CA ASN A 3 5.90 57.25 27.35
C ASN A 3 6.16 56.32 26.13
N VAL A 4 7.15 56.67 25.29
CA VAL A 4 7.53 55.95 24.06
C VAL A 4 8.22 54.62 24.39
N ARG A 5 8.91 54.55 25.54
CA ARG A 5 9.67 53.37 25.99
C ARG A 5 8.75 52.19 26.34
N GLY A 6 7.63 52.45 27.02
CA GLY A 6 6.64 51.43 27.35
C GLY A 6 5.92 50.86 26.12
N LYS A 7 5.63 51.70 25.11
CA LYS A 7 4.99 51.25 23.85
C LYS A 7 5.89 50.34 23.02
N LYS A 8 7.21 50.61 22.99
CA LYS A 8 8.19 49.77 22.30
C LYS A 8 8.38 48.41 22.99
N ALA A 9 8.39 48.39 24.32
CA ALA A 9 8.44 47.14 25.09
C ALA A 9 7.19 46.28 24.87
N LEU A 10 6.00 46.89 24.89
CA LEU A 10 4.74 46.20 24.62
C LEU A 10 4.71 45.59 23.21
N ALA A 11 5.18 46.34 22.21
CA ALA A 11 5.23 45.85 20.82
C ALA A 11 6.14 44.62 20.65
N VAL A 12 7.28 44.58 21.35
CA VAL A 12 8.20 43.43 21.31
C VAL A 12 7.59 42.21 21.97
N VAL A 13 6.89 42.38 23.11
CA VAL A 13 6.20 41.28 23.79
C VAL A 13 5.07 40.72 22.93
N VAL A 14 4.26 41.59 22.33
CA VAL A 14 3.15 41.18 21.45
C VAL A 14 3.68 40.44 20.22
N LEU A 15 4.73 40.96 19.58
CA LEU A 15 5.32 40.31 18.41
C LEU A 15 5.96 38.96 18.77
N GLY A 16 6.66 38.87 19.91
CA GLY A 16 7.24 37.62 20.40
C GLY A 16 6.18 36.56 20.71
N CYS A 17 5.08 36.93 21.37
CA CYS A 17 3.96 36.03 21.62
C CYS A 17 3.27 35.59 20.32
N LEU A 18 3.12 36.49 19.34
CA LEU A 18 2.53 36.15 18.05
C LEU A 18 3.40 35.16 17.28
N CYS A 19 4.72 35.37 17.25
CA CYS A 19 5.67 34.46 16.62
C CYS A 19 5.65 33.07 17.29
N ALA A 20 5.59 33.02 18.63
CA ALA A 20 5.48 31.77 19.36
C ALA A 20 4.17 31.02 19.04
N ALA A 21 3.04 31.75 18.94
CA ALA A 21 1.76 31.16 18.57
C ALA A 21 1.76 30.63 17.12
N THR A 22 2.39 31.35 16.18
CA THR A 22 2.45 30.91 14.77
C THR A 22 3.29 29.65 14.55
N ILE A 23 4.26 29.36 15.43
CA ILE A 23 5.10 28.15 15.32
C ILE A 23 4.45 26.99 16.09
N ALA A 24 3.82 27.26 17.23
CA ALA A 24 3.17 26.23 18.04
C ALA A 24 1.93 25.62 17.36
N LEU A 25 1.09 26.43 16.72
CA LEU A 25 -0.16 25.97 16.09
C LEU A 25 0.05 24.91 14.98
N PRO A 26 0.96 25.08 13.99
CA PRO A 26 1.20 24.06 12.98
C PRO A 26 1.90 22.81 13.55
N ALA A 27 2.72 22.94 14.60
CA ALA A 27 3.31 21.80 15.28
C ALA A 27 2.25 20.97 16.03
N TYR A 28 1.30 21.63 16.71
CA TYR A 28 0.15 20.96 17.34
C TYR A 28 -0.79 20.35 16.29
N ALA A 29 -1.03 21.02 15.16
CA ALA A 29 -1.82 20.48 14.06
C ALA A 29 -1.16 19.25 13.42
N GLN A 30 0.17 19.24 13.24
CA GLN A 30 0.91 18.06 12.78
C GLN A 30 0.83 16.89 13.79
N TYR A 31 0.82 17.17 15.09
CA TYR A 31 0.64 16.13 16.12
C TYR A 31 -0.76 15.49 16.06
N HIS A 32 -1.78 16.24 15.68
CA HIS A 32 -3.14 15.71 15.47
C HIS A 32 -3.32 15.00 14.12
N VAL A 33 -2.57 15.38 13.08
CA VAL A 33 -2.58 14.67 11.78
C VAL A 33 -1.80 13.35 11.83
N GLN A 34 -0.78 13.24 12.70
CA GLN A 34 -0.08 11.97 12.98
C GLN A 34 -0.61 11.24 14.21
N GLY A 35 -1.66 11.77 14.83
CA GLY A 35 -2.29 11.28 16.05
C GLY A 35 -3.63 10.62 15.82
N GLU A 36 -3.94 10.18 14.60
CA GLU A 36 -4.78 9.00 14.45
C GLU A 36 -4.09 7.95 15.32
N ALA A 37 -4.71 7.56 16.43
CA ALA A 37 -4.32 6.34 17.12
C ALA A 37 -4.09 5.33 16.02
N SER A 38 -2.95 4.64 16.01
CA SER A 38 -2.82 3.41 15.22
C SER A 38 -4.01 2.57 15.64
N ALA A 39 -5.14 2.68 14.93
CA ALA A 39 -6.34 1.90 15.17
C ALA A 39 -5.78 0.52 15.19
N ALA A 40 -5.83 -0.16 16.34
CA ALA A 40 -5.07 -1.37 16.61
C ALA A 40 -5.25 -2.25 15.40
N SER A 41 -4.26 -2.18 14.50
CA SER A 41 -4.48 -2.70 13.19
C SER A 41 -4.26 -4.15 13.50
N ASN A 42 -5.29 -4.96 13.34
CA ASN A 42 -5.08 -6.40 13.16
C ASN A 42 -4.33 -6.64 11.83
N SER A 43 -3.43 -5.72 11.44
CA SER A 43 -2.42 -5.78 10.40
C SER A 43 -1.64 -7.03 10.70
N LYS A 44 -2.07 -8.11 10.05
CA LYS A 44 -1.32 -9.34 9.95
C LYS A 44 0.01 -9.11 9.23
N GLY A 45 0.15 -7.96 8.56
CA GLY A 45 1.36 -7.50 7.90
C GLY A 45 1.11 -7.48 6.40
N VAL A 46 2.18 -7.70 5.65
CA VAL A 46 2.12 -7.86 4.20
C VAL A 46 2.72 -9.21 3.81
N ILE A 47 2.26 -9.72 2.67
CA ILE A 47 2.78 -10.91 2.01
C ILE A 47 3.33 -10.52 0.63
N GLU A 48 4.39 -11.22 0.25
CA GLU A 48 5.01 -11.12 -1.06
C GLU A 48 4.41 -12.19 -1.96
N VAL A 49 3.91 -11.78 -3.13
CA VAL A 49 3.25 -12.64 -4.12
C VAL A 49 3.88 -12.35 -5.47
N THR A 50 4.15 -13.39 -6.25
CA THR A 50 4.55 -13.23 -7.66
C THR A 50 3.30 -13.22 -8.52
N TYR A 51 3.21 -12.31 -9.49
CA TYR A 51 2.13 -12.34 -10.47
C TYR A 51 2.68 -12.51 -11.88
N THR A 52 1.95 -13.21 -12.73
CA THR A 52 2.20 -13.31 -14.16
C THR A 52 0.94 -12.92 -14.90
N VAL A 53 1.04 -12.00 -15.85
CA VAL A 53 -0.03 -11.68 -16.80
C VAL A 53 0.35 -12.28 -18.14
N ASP A 54 -0.40 -13.27 -18.58
CA ASP A 54 -0.39 -13.77 -19.94
C ASP A 54 -1.47 -13.04 -20.74
N ALA A 55 -1.04 -12.10 -21.59
CA ALA A 55 -1.91 -11.35 -22.49
C ALA A 55 -1.69 -11.71 -23.97
N THR A 56 -1.16 -12.90 -24.24
CA THR A 56 -0.87 -13.36 -25.60
C THR A 56 -2.10 -13.50 -26.46
N ALA A 57 -3.25 -13.89 -25.89
CA ALA A 57 -4.52 -13.94 -26.60
C ALA A 57 -5.01 -12.54 -27.03
N ALA A 58 -4.67 -11.50 -26.27
CA ALA A 58 -4.94 -10.10 -26.59
C ALA A 58 -3.88 -9.49 -27.54
N GLY A 59 -2.89 -10.26 -27.99
CA GLY A 59 -1.81 -9.79 -28.86
C GLY A 59 -0.65 -9.09 -28.14
N GLU A 60 -0.62 -9.12 -26.81
CA GLU A 60 0.47 -8.60 -25.98
C GLU A 60 1.44 -9.71 -25.56
N GLY A 61 2.52 -9.36 -24.86
CA GLY A 61 3.47 -10.32 -24.31
C GLY A 61 3.07 -10.83 -22.91
N VAL A 62 3.78 -11.86 -22.46
CA VAL A 62 3.71 -12.31 -21.06
C VAL A 62 4.61 -11.40 -20.20
N ARG A 63 4.11 -10.95 -19.04
CA ARG A 63 4.88 -10.16 -18.06
C ARG A 63 4.76 -10.77 -16.67
N THR A 64 5.85 -10.72 -15.92
CA THR A 64 5.90 -11.22 -14.53
C THR A 64 6.44 -10.13 -13.62
N GLY A 65 5.89 -10.03 -12.42
CA GLY A 65 6.32 -9.06 -11.42
C GLY A 65 6.07 -9.56 -10.01
N LEU A 66 6.45 -8.72 -9.06
CA LEU A 66 6.24 -8.94 -7.63
C LEU A 66 5.21 -7.95 -7.12
N LEU A 67 4.32 -8.41 -6.24
CA LEU A 67 3.37 -7.56 -5.53
C LEU A 67 3.48 -7.81 -4.02
N ILE A 68 3.42 -6.71 -3.27
CA ILE A 68 3.34 -6.75 -1.81
C ILE A 68 1.91 -6.36 -1.45
N VAL A 69 1.14 -7.32 -0.94
CA VAL A 69 -0.27 -7.14 -0.60
C VAL A 69 -0.50 -7.33 0.91
N PRO A 70 -1.56 -6.76 1.49
CA PRO A 70 -1.93 -7.03 2.86
C PRO A 70 -2.13 -8.54 3.09
N GLU A 71 -1.66 -9.07 4.22
CA GLU A 71 -1.95 -10.46 4.57
C GLU A 71 -3.48 -10.66 4.75
N GLY A 72 -4.00 -11.74 4.18
CA GLY A 72 -5.44 -12.00 4.09
C GLY A 72 -6.10 -11.46 2.81
N SER A 73 -5.31 -10.92 1.88
CA SER A 73 -5.78 -10.56 0.54
C SER A 73 -6.16 -11.79 -0.28
N THR A 74 -6.94 -11.55 -1.33
CA THR A 74 -7.27 -12.53 -2.37
C THR A 74 -6.64 -12.14 -3.70
N ALA A 75 -6.69 -13.02 -4.70
CA ALA A 75 -6.20 -12.76 -6.05
C ALA A 75 -6.84 -11.50 -6.71
N ALA A 76 -8.03 -11.09 -6.29
CA ALA A 76 -8.69 -9.85 -6.72
C ALA A 76 -7.84 -8.60 -6.44
N VAL A 77 -7.15 -8.53 -5.30
CA VAL A 77 -6.25 -7.40 -5.00
C VAL A 77 -5.07 -7.36 -5.99
N CYS A 78 -4.57 -8.52 -6.40
CA CYS A 78 -3.53 -8.59 -7.42
C CYS A 78 -4.03 -8.12 -8.78
N GLN A 79 -5.32 -8.33 -9.11
CA GLN A 79 -5.90 -7.83 -10.34
C GLN A 79 -5.94 -6.29 -10.35
N ASP A 80 -6.50 -5.66 -9.31
CA ASP A 80 -6.67 -4.20 -9.25
C ASP A 80 -5.34 -3.45 -9.47
N GLU A 81 -4.22 -4.04 -9.03
CA GLU A 81 -2.88 -3.46 -9.18
C GLU A 81 -2.20 -3.78 -10.52
N THR A 82 -2.62 -4.83 -11.24
CA THR A 82 -1.87 -5.38 -12.39
C THR A 82 -2.61 -5.34 -13.73
N LEU A 83 -3.94 -5.18 -13.71
CA LEU A 83 -4.82 -5.21 -14.87
C LEU A 83 -5.81 -4.06 -14.84
N SER A 84 -5.98 -3.37 -15.97
CA SER A 84 -6.99 -2.30 -16.11
C SER A 84 -8.02 -2.66 -17.17
N GLY A 85 -9.24 -3.04 -16.74
CA GLY A 85 -10.44 -3.04 -17.60
C GLY A 85 -10.50 -4.08 -18.72
N THR A 86 -9.75 -5.18 -18.64
CA THR A 86 -9.81 -6.30 -19.61
C THR A 86 -10.55 -7.50 -19.01
N GLU A 87 -11.10 -8.39 -19.84
CA GLU A 87 -11.58 -9.69 -19.36
C GLU A 87 -10.39 -10.60 -19.05
N TRP A 88 -10.46 -11.34 -17.94
CA TRP A 88 -9.38 -12.21 -17.49
C TRP A 88 -9.91 -13.36 -16.65
N THR A 89 -9.10 -14.42 -16.58
CA THR A 89 -9.22 -15.48 -15.57
C THR A 89 -7.95 -15.50 -14.72
N CYS A 90 -8.03 -16.06 -13.50
CA CYS A 90 -6.84 -16.22 -12.68
C CYS A 90 -6.73 -17.62 -12.07
N THR A 91 -5.48 -18.04 -11.89
CA THR A 91 -5.10 -19.28 -11.22
C THR A 91 -4.02 -18.98 -10.19
N VAL A 92 -4.25 -19.39 -8.95
CA VAL A 92 -3.30 -19.26 -7.84
C VAL A 92 -2.56 -20.58 -7.65
N TYR A 93 -1.24 -20.51 -7.65
CA TYR A 93 -0.36 -21.63 -7.33
C TYR A 93 0.22 -21.38 -5.94
N HIS A 94 -0.24 -22.17 -4.98
CA HIS A 94 0.19 -22.02 -3.59
C HIS A 94 1.65 -22.45 -3.41
N ALA A 95 2.38 -21.68 -2.60
CA ALA A 95 3.79 -21.90 -2.33
C ALA A 95 4.07 -23.27 -1.70
N ASP A 96 3.19 -23.72 -0.80
CA ASP A 96 3.29 -24.99 -0.08
C ASP A 96 3.07 -26.21 -0.97
N ALA A 97 2.30 -26.03 -2.06
CA ALA A 97 2.07 -27.03 -3.08
C ALA A 97 3.24 -27.13 -4.08
N GLN A 98 4.10 -26.10 -4.18
CA GLN A 98 5.27 -26.14 -5.06
C GLN A 98 6.42 -26.94 -4.44
N LYS A 99 7.23 -27.57 -5.29
CA LYS A 99 8.48 -28.18 -4.82
C LYS A 99 9.46 -27.11 -4.32
N PRO A 100 10.33 -27.45 -3.35
CA PRO A 100 11.44 -26.57 -2.98
C PRO A 100 12.26 -26.19 -4.22
N GLY A 101 12.42 -24.88 -4.45
CA GLY A 101 13.17 -24.33 -5.58
C GLY A 101 12.37 -24.10 -6.86
N THR A 102 11.07 -24.39 -6.90
CA THR A 102 10.19 -24.17 -8.07
C THR A 102 9.23 -23.00 -7.89
N HIS A 103 9.52 -22.09 -6.95
CA HIS A 103 8.67 -20.97 -6.57
C HIS A 103 8.31 -20.01 -7.73
N THR A 104 9.06 -20.01 -8.85
CA THR A 104 8.75 -19.25 -10.07
C THR A 104 8.15 -20.08 -11.22
N THR A 105 7.90 -21.37 -11.00
CA THR A 105 7.40 -22.32 -12.00
C THR A 105 6.15 -23.00 -11.47
N HIS A 106 5.19 -23.31 -12.33
CA HIS A 106 3.92 -23.91 -11.93
C HIS A 106 3.98 -25.43 -12.03
N ASP A 107 4.35 -26.12 -10.95
CA ASP A 107 4.55 -27.58 -10.95
C ASP A 107 3.49 -28.37 -10.16
N ALA A 108 2.48 -27.66 -9.62
CA ALA A 108 1.31 -28.22 -8.94
C ALA A 108 0.01 -27.76 -9.60
N SER A 109 -1.11 -28.39 -9.23
CA SER A 109 -2.45 -27.92 -9.61
C SER A 109 -2.72 -26.57 -8.95
N GLY A 110 -3.15 -25.58 -9.74
CA GLY A 110 -3.57 -24.28 -9.22
C GLY A 110 -5.06 -24.25 -8.83
N THR A 111 -5.42 -23.25 -8.03
CA THR A 111 -6.78 -22.94 -7.62
C THR A 111 -7.29 -21.77 -8.46
N GLU A 112 -8.44 -21.93 -9.14
CA GLU A 112 -9.01 -20.87 -9.96
C GLU A 112 -9.89 -19.91 -9.15
N GLY A 113 -9.85 -18.62 -9.50
CA GLY A 113 -10.81 -17.62 -9.03
C GLY A 113 -10.21 -16.42 -8.29
N ALA A 114 -10.87 -15.27 -8.43
CA ALA A 114 -10.44 -14.00 -7.85
C ALA A 114 -10.53 -13.99 -6.31
N ASP A 115 -11.43 -14.79 -5.76
CA ASP A 115 -11.68 -14.91 -4.33
C ASP A 115 -10.71 -15.87 -3.62
N THR A 116 -9.79 -16.50 -4.36
CA THR A 116 -8.80 -17.40 -3.77
C THR A 116 -7.91 -16.64 -2.78
N PRO A 117 -7.85 -17.08 -1.51
CA PRO A 117 -6.96 -16.49 -0.51
C PRO A 117 -5.50 -16.64 -0.90
N LEU A 118 -4.69 -15.62 -0.60
CA LEU A 118 -3.26 -15.63 -0.87
C LEU A 118 -2.44 -15.88 0.38
N GLU A 119 -1.39 -16.68 0.23
CA GLU A 119 -0.32 -16.85 1.20
C GLU A 119 0.97 -16.20 0.71
N ARG A 120 1.91 -16.01 1.63
CA ARG A 120 3.25 -15.52 1.27
C ARG A 120 3.86 -16.53 0.30
N TYR A 121 4.44 -16.01 -0.79
CA TYR A 121 5.13 -16.77 -1.83
C TYR A 121 4.21 -17.49 -2.82
N ASP A 122 2.92 -17.15 -2.84
CA ASP A 122 2.04 -17.64 -3.90
C ASP A 122 2.38 -17.02 -5.25
N ASN A 123 2.02 -17.73 -6.32
CA ASN A 123 2.12 -17.25 -7.70
C ASN A 123 0.73 -17.15 -8.32
N VAL A 124 0.33 -15.95 -8.73
CA VAL A 124 -0.96 -15.67 -9.35
C VAL A 124 -0.76 -15.49 -10.85
N VAL A 125 -1.40 -16.33 -11.66
CA VAL A 125 -1.39 -16.22 -13.12
C VAL A 125 -2.71 -15.65 -13.58
N PHE A 126 -2.66 -14.52 -14.27
CA PHE A 126 -3.78 -13.95 -14.99
C PHE A 126 -3.67 -14.30 -16.47
N THR A 127 -4.75 -14.84 -17.03
CA THR A 127 -4.89 -15.06 -18.47
C THR A 127 -5.89 -14.06 -19.00
N VAL A 128 -5.44 -13.16 -19.87
CA VAL A 128 -6.26 -12.09 -20.46
C VAL A 128 -6.87 -12.58 -21.77
N SER A 129 -8.14 -12.27 -22.01
CA SER A 129 -8.92 -12.65 -23.20
C SER A 129 -9.43 -11.46 -24.00
#